data_AF-A0A2T4RZD8-F1
#
_entry.id   AF-A0A2T4RZD8-F1
#
_cell.length_a   1.000
_cell.length_b   1.000
_cell.length_c   1.000
_cell.angle_alpha   90.00
_cell.angle_beta   90.00
_cell.angle_gamma   90.00
#
_symmetry.space_group_name_H-M   'P 1'
#
loop_
_entity.id
_entity.type
_entity.pdbx_description
1 polymer ?
#
loop_
_entity_poly.entity_id
_entity_poly.type
_entity_poly.pdbx_seq_one_letter_code
_entity_poly.pdbx_strand_id
1 'polypeptide(L)'
;GSIGYTLPATLGTQIADPNRRNLLLIGDGSLQLTVQSISTMIREKLKPVLFVINNDGYTVERKIHGENEPYNDIFMWDYKALPAVCGAKDDVKNHDVSTSEELKQAFETIKAYPEMMHFVEVKMAMHDAPHKLEAIGKA
;
A
#
# COMPACT_ATOMS: atom_id res chain seq x y z
N GLY A 1 7.83 6.34 -14.58
CA GLY A 1 7.86 5.10 -13.79
C GLY A 1 6.55 4.36 -14.00
N SER A 2 6.56 3.04 -14.10
CA SER A 2 5.31 2.27 -14.27
C SER A 2 4.61 2.14 -12.92
N ILE A 3 3.42 2.70 -12.78
CA ILE A 3 2.59 2.49 -11.58
C ILE A 3 2.23 1.00 -11.45
N GLY A 4 2.10 0.53 -10.21
CA GLY A 4 1.89 -0.89 -9.88
C GLY A 4 3.14 -1.78 -9.95
N TYR A 5 4.28 -1.33 -10.48
CA TYR A 5 5.52 -2.12 -10.52
C TYR A 5 6.01 -2.59 -9.14
N THR A 6 5.84 -1.76 -8.10
CA THR A 6 6.51 -1.95 -6.81
C THR A 6 6.01 -3.17 -6.04
N LEU A 7 4.77 -3.60 -6.23
CA LEU A 7 4.23 -4.79 -5.55
C LEU A 7 4.87 -6.10 -6.07
N PRO A 8 4.83 -6.44 -7.38
CA PRO A 8 5.52 -7.62 -7.89
C PRO A 8 7.05 -7.52 -7.75
N ALA A 9 7.63 -6.31 -7.78
CA ALA A 9 9.03 -6.13 -7.45
C ALA A 9 9.33 -6.52 -5.98
N THR A 10 8.47 -6.12 -5.04
CA THR A 10 8.60 -6.51 -3.62
C THR A 10 8.50 -8.03 -3.45
N LEU A 11 7.57 -8.67 -4.16
CA LEU A 11 7.46 -10.14 -4.22
C LEU A 11 8.78 -10.77 -4.68
N GLY A 12 9.30 -10.34 -5.83
CA GLY A 12 10.55 -10.89 -6.38
C GLY A 12 11.75 -10.68 -5.45
N THR A 13 11.88 -9.50 -4.85
CA THR A 13 12.98 -9.21 -3.91
C THR A 13 12.91 -10.05 -2.63
N GLN A 14 11.71 -10.36 -2.12
CA GLN A 14 11.58 -11.20 -0.93
C GLN A 14 11.74 -12.68 -1.23
N ILE A 15 11.38 -13.14 -2.44
CA ILE A 15 11.74 -14.49 -2.90
C ILE A 15 13.27 -14.63 -2.98
N ALA A 16 13.97 -13.60 -3.46
CA ALA A 16 15.42 -13.62 -3.60
C ALA A 16 16.16 -13.63 -2.26
N ASP A 17 15.63 -12.96 -1.24
CA ASP A 17 16.15 -12.99 0.13
C ASP A 17 15.00 -13.05 1.15
N PRO A 18 14.57 -14.27 1.55
CA PRO A 18 13.45 -14.46 2.48
C PRO A 18 13.71 -13.93 3.89
N ASN A 19 14.98 -13.72 4.27
CA ASN A 19 15.35 -13.25 5.61
C ASN A 19 15.38 -11.72 5.69
N ARG A 20 15.35 -11.03 4.54
CA ARG A 20 15.32 -9.57 4.51
C ARG A 20 13.94 -9.06 4.91
N ARG A 21 13.92 -8.04 5.77
CA ARG A 21 12.70 -7.32 6.09
C ARG A 21 12.33 -6.39 4.93
N ASN A 22 11.24 -6.73 4.24
CA ASN A 22 10.75 -5.95 3.11
C ASN A 22 9.61 -5.02 3.55
N LEU A 23 9.75 -3.73 3.21
CA LEU A 23 8.74 -2.69 3.42
C LEU A 23 8.34 -2.14 2.05
N LEU A 24 7.05 -2.16 1.75
CA LEU A 24 6.49 -1.53 0.54
C LEU A 24 5.63 -0.34 0.94
N LEU A 25 5.83 0.79 0.28
CA LEU A 25 4.89 1.90 0.25
C LEU A 25 4.31 1.97 -1.16
N ILE A 26 3.00 1.89 -1.28
CA ILE A 26 2.29 1.88 -2.56
C ILE A 26 0.98 2.66 -2.45
N GLY A 27 0.66 3.48 -3.44
CA GLY A 27 -0.66 4.14 -3.50
C GLY A 27 -1.76 3.16 -3.89
N ASP A 28 -2.97 3.41 -3.41
CA ASP A 28 -4.21 2.70 -3.75
C ASP A 28 -4.38 2.48 -5.27
N GLY A 29 -4.25 3.52 -6.10
CA GLY A 29 -4.37 3.41 -7.55
C GLY A 29 -3.28 2.54 -8.18
N SER A 30 -2.04 2.62 -7.67
CA SER A 30 -0.95 1.74 -8.12
C SER A 30 -1.19 0.27 -7.74
N LEU A 31 -1.75 0.03 -6.56
CA LEU A 31 -2.03 -1.31 -6.07
C LEU A 31 -3.02 -2.04 -6.97
N GLN A 32 -4.07 -1.35 -7.46
CA GLN A 32 -5.12 -1.97 -8.29
C GLN A 32 -4.59 -2.65 -9.55
N LEU A 33 -3.48 -2.17 -10.13
CA LEU A 33 -2.91 -2.74 -11.36
C LEU A 33 -2.30 -4.14 -11.18
N THR A 34 -1.83 -4.47 -9.97
CA THR A 34 -1.02 -5.68 -9.74
C THR A 34 -1.34 -6.43 -8.45
N VAL A 35 -2.50 -6.12 -7.85
CA VAL A 35 -2.99 -6.63 -6.55
C VAL A 35 -2.89 -8.15 -6.40
N GLN A 36 -3.06 -8.90 -7.50
CA GLN A 36 -2.97 -10.37 -7.55
C GLN A 36 -1.63 -10.93 -7.06
N SER A 37 -0.57 -10.10 -7.03
CA SER A 37 0.73 -10.48 -6.47
C SER A 37 0.65 -10.79 -4.96
N ILE A 38 -0.31 -10.21 -4.23
CA ILE A 38 -0.57 -10.52 -2.81
C ILE A 38 -0.89 -12.01 -2.64
N SER A 39 -1.71 -12.58 -3.53
CA SER A 39 -2.04 -14.02 -3.50
C SER A 39 -0.77 -14.89 -3.63
N THR A 40 0.18 -14.47 -4.46
CA THR A 40 1.47 -15.18 -4.58
C THR A 40 2.32 -15.01 -3.31
N MET A 41 2.39 -13.80 -2.75
CA MET A 41 3.12 -13.59 -1.49
C MET A 41 2.58 -14.48 -0.35
N ILE A 42 1.26 -14.62 -0.26
CA ILE A 42 0.58 -15.51 0.70
C ILE A 42 0.96 -16.98 0.43
N ARG A 43 0.85 -17.43 -0.83
CA ARG A 43 1.18 -18.82 -1.21
C ARG A 43 2.60 -19.20 -0.85
N GLU A 44 3.55 -18.29 -1.08
CA GLU A 44 4.97 -18.47 -0.78
C GLU A 44 5.32 -18.18 0.70
N LYS A 45 4.31 -17.91 1.56
CA LYS A 45 4.46 -17.61 2.99
C LYS A 45 5.44 -16.47 3.28
N LEU A 46 5.46 -15.47 2.40
CA LEU A 46 6.31 -14.29 2.53
C LEU A 46 5.72 -13.33 3.58
N LYS A 47 6.60 -12.52 4.19
CA LYS A 47 6.26 -11.70 5.36
C LYS A 47 6.60 -10.22 5.17
N PRO A 48 6.22 -9.58 4.04
CA PRO A 48 6.47 -8.16 3.87
C PRO A 48 5.54 -7.32 4.76
N VAL A 49 5.90 -6.07 4.98
CA VAL A 49 4.98 -5.05 5.49
C VAL A 49 4.57 -4.17 4.31
N LEU A 50 3.28 -4.17 3.99
CA LEU A 50 2.70 -3.42 2.88
C LEU A 50 1.95 -2.21 3.45
N PHE A 51 2.42 -1.00 3.17
CA PHE A 51 1.72 0.24 3.44
C PHE A 51 1.00 0.69 2.18
N VAL A 52 -0.33 0.65 2.20
CA VAL A 52 -1.20 1.15 1.15
C VAL A 52 -1.63 2.56 1.53
N ILE A 53 -1.15 3.54 0.78
CA ILE A 53 -1.56 4.93 0.93
C ILE A 53 -2.90 5.08 0.21
N ASN A 54 -3.97 5.14 0.98
CA ASN A 54 -5.33 5.32 0.48
C ASN A 54 -5.71 6.80 0.60
N ASN A 55 -5.65 7.51 -0.52
CA ASN A 55 -5.98 8.92 -0.64
C ASN A 55 -6.94 9.17 -1.81
N ASP A 56 -7.80 8.19 -2.12
CA ASP A 56 -8.92 8.35 -3.05
C ASP A 56 -8.50 8.73 -4.48
N GLY A 57 -7.50 7.98 -4.99
CA GLY A 57 -7.09 8.06 -6.39
C GLY A 57 -5.71 8.63 -6.64
N TYR A 58 -5.53 9.19 -7.83
CA TYR A 58 -4.21 9.57 -8.32
C TYR A 58 -3.77 10.97 -7.85
N THR A 59 -3.50 11.14 -6.55
CA THR A 59 -3.06 12.45 -5.99
C THR A 59 -1.85 13.05 -6.73
N VAL A 60 -0.91 12.23 -7.19
CA VAL A 60 0.23 12.70 -8.01
C VAL A 60 -0.24 13.41 -9.27
N GLU A 61 -1.15 12.79 -10.02
CA GLU A 61 -1.70 13.36 -11.25
C GLU A 61 -2.56 14.59 -10.94
N ARG A 62 -3.34 14.57 -9.84
CA ARG A 62 -4.09 15.74 -9.37
C ARG A 62 -3.20 16.96 -9.11
N LYS A 63 -1.97 16.75 -8.63
CA LYS A 63 -0.99 17.83 -8.40
C LYS A 63 -0.26 18.29 -9.66
N ILE A 64 -0.30 17.52 -10.75
CA ILE A 64 0.32 17.86 -12.03
C ILE A 64 -0.71 18.51 -12.96
N HIS A 65 -1.87 17.88 -13.15
CA HIS A 65 -2.89 18.36 -14.08
C HIS A 65 -4.30 17.84 -13.75
N GLY A 66 -5.26 18.77 -13.74
CA GLY A 66 -6.68 18.45 -13.56
C GLY A 66 -6.99 17.92 -12.16
N GLU A 67 -6.72 18.72 -11.13
CA GLU A 67 -6.88 18.33 -9.71
C GLU A 67 -8.26 17.71 -9.40
N ASN A 68 -9.31 18.19 -10.09
CA ASN A 68 -10.69 17.74 -9.92
C ASN A 68 -11.23 16.96 -11.14
N GLU A 69 -10.36 16.52 -12.05
CA GLU A 69 -10.79 15.81 -13.25
C GLU A 69 -11.08 14.32 -12.96
N PRO A 70 -12.14 13.76 -13.58
CA PRO A 70 -12.64 12.43 -13.23
C PRO A 70 -11.69 11.28 -13.61
N TYR A 71 -10.71 11.52 -14.50
CA TYR A 71 -9.71 10.51 -14.84
C TYR A 71 -8.70 10.26 -13.71
N ASN A 72 -8.67 11.12 -12.69
CA ASN A 72 -7.86 10.94 -11.48
C ASN A 72 -8.58 10.15 -10.38
N ASP A 73 -9.89 9.91 -10.55
CA ASP A 73 -10.69 9.12 -9.64
C ASP A 73 -10.51 7.63 -9.92
N ILE A 74 -10.53 6.82 -8.86
CA ILE A 74 -10.52 5.35 -8.94
C ILE A 74 -11.68 4.77 -8.14
N PHE A 75 -12.05 3.53 -8.44
CA PHE A 75 -13.08 2.86 -7.64
C PHE A 75 -12.49 2.44 -6.29
N MET A 76 -13.05 2.93 -5.18
CA MET A 76 -12.56 2.63 -3.84
C MET A 76 -12.88 1.18 -3.45
N TRP A 77 -11.85 0.39 -3.14
CA TRP A 77 -12.00 -1.00 -2.69
C TRP A 77 -12.01 -1.09 -1.17
N ASP A 78 -12.54 -2.19 -0.65
CA ASP A 78 -12.28 -2.61 0.74
C ASP A 78 -10.89 -3.25 0.82
N TYR A 79 -9.83 -2.44 0.83
CA TYR A 79 -8.45 -2.94 0.72
C TYR A 79 -8.07 -3.88 1.87
N LYS A 80 -8.53 -3.61 3.10
CA LYS A 80 -8.35 -4.51 4.25
C LYS A 80 -8.99 -5.89 4.07
N ALA A 81 -9.96 -6.06 3.17
CA ALA A 81 -10.52 -7.37 2.88
C ALA A 81 -9.61 -8.23 1.98
N LEU A 82 -8.63 -7.63 1.28
CA LEU A 82 -7.81 -8.33 0.29
C LEU A 82 -7.09 -9.58 0.84
N PRO A 83 -6.46 -9.56 2.03
CA PRO A 83 -5.87 -10.78 2.56
C PRO A 83 -6.89 -11.89 2.84
N ALA A 84 -8.08 -11.53 3.33
CA ALA A 84 -9.15 -12.49 3.59
C ALA A 84 -9.73 -13.07 2.28
N VAL A 85 -9.89 -12.25 1.23
CA VAL A 85 -10.29 -12.70 -0.12
C VAL A 85 -9.27 -13.68 -0.69
N CYS A 86 -7.98 -13.49 -0.39
CA CYS A 86 -6.91 -14.41 -0.77
C CYS A 86 -6.82 -15.66 0.14
N GLY A 87 -7.73 -15.84 1.10
CA GLY A 87 -7.77 -16.99 2.01
C GLY A 87 -6.85 -16.89 3.24
N ALA A 88 -6.23 -15.73 3.48
CA ALA A 88 -5.19 -15.54 4.49
C ALA A 88 -5.64 -14.65 5.67
N LYS A 89 -6.90 -14.79 6.08
CA LYS A 89 -7.51 -13.95 7.13
C LYS A 89 -6.72 -14.00 8.44
N ASP A 90 -6.17 -15.16 8.80
CA ASP A 90 -5.46 -15.37 10.06
C ASP A 90 -3.92 -15.31 9.90
N ASP A 91 -3.42 -15.36 8.66
CA ASP A 91 -1.99 -15.35 8.34
C ASP A 91 -1.42 -13.94 8.10
N VAL A 92 -2.30 -12.97 7.83
CA VAL A 92 -1.93 -11.56 7.58
C VAL A 92 -2.52 -10.66 8.65
N LYS A 93 -1.68 -9.80 9.25
CA LYS A 93 -2.13 -8.77 10.18
C LYS A 93 -2.57 -7.54 9.39
N ASN A 94 -3.89 -7.33 9.33
CA ASN A 94 -4.50 -6.13 8.78
C ASN A 94 -4.50 -4.97 9.79
N HIS A 95 -4.20 -3.76 9.31
CA HIS A 95 -4.26 -2.51 10.06
C HIS A 95 -5.04 -1.50 9.23
N ASP A 96 -6.09 -0.93 9.82
CA ASP A 96 -6.90 0.13 9.23
C ASP A 96 -6.59 1.42 9.98
N VAL A 97 -5.83 2.32 9.34
CA VAL A 97 -5.20 3.48 9.99
C VAL A 97 -5.76 4.77 9.40
N SER A 98 -6.33 5.62 10.25
CA SER A 98 -6.82 6.96 9.90
C SER A 98 -6.19 8.07 10.73
N THR A 99 -5.38 7.72 11.75
CA THR A 99 -4.74 8.68 12.66
C THR A 99 -3.28 8.33 12.92
N SER A 100 -2.50 9.31 13.38
CA SER A 100 -1.10 9.09 13.77
C SER A 100 -0.94 8.13 14.96
N GLU A 101 -1.94 8.08 15.86
CA GLU A 101 -1.91 7.16 16.99
C GLU A 101 -2.18 5.71 16.54
N GLU A 102 -3.13 5.49 15.63
CA GLU A 102 -3.34 4.17 15.01
C GLU A 102 -2.12 3.73 14.20
N LEU A 103 -1.45 4.65 13.49
CA LEU A 103 -0.22 4.34 12.77
C LEU A 103 0.88 3.88 13.73
N LYS A 104 1.01 4.55 14.87
CA LYS A 104 1.95 4.16 15.91
C LYS A 104 1.61 2.77 16.47
N GLN A 105 0.34 2.46 16.70
CA GLN A 105 -0.09 1.14 17.14
C GLN A 105 0.19 0.05 16.10
N ALA A 106 0.01 0.36 14.81
CA ALA A 106 0.38 -0.53 13.72
C ALA A 106 1.90 -0.84 13.77
N PHE A 107 2.75 0.17 13.98
CA PHE A 107 4.19 -0.02 14.13
C PHE A 107 4.56 -0.90 15.32
N GLU A 108 3.91 -0.72 16.47
CA GLU A 108 4.16 -1.59 17.63
C GLU A 108 3.73 -3.04 17.35
N THR A 109 2.61 -3.24 16.65
CA THR A 109 2.17 -4.58 16.23
C THR A 109 3.14 -5.20 15.21
N ILE A 110 3.64 -4.42 14.25
CA ILE A 110 4.67 -4.82 13.27
C ILE A 110 5.99 -5.22 13.95
N LYS A 111 6.34 -4.59 15.07
CA LYS A 111 7.52 -4.99 15.87
C LYS A 111 7.26 -6.24 16.70
N ALA A 112 6.04 -6.41 17.22
CA ALA A 112 5.66 -7.55 18.05
C ALA A 112 5.51 -8.85 17.26
N TYR A 113 5.12 -8.78 15.98
CA TYR A 113 4.87 -9.94 15.11
C TYR A 113 5.70 -9.90 13.82
N PRO A 114 7.05 -9.78 13.88
CA PRO A 114 7.89 -9.62 12.70
C PRO A 114 7.86 -10.81 11.74
N GLU A 115 7.36 -11.96 12.22
CA GLU A 115 7.25 -13.21 11.48
C GLU A 115 5.95 -13.34 10.68
N MET A 116 5.12 -12.29 10.61
CA MET A 116 3.87 -12.27 9.85
C MET A 116 3.93 -11.23 8.72
N MET A 117 3.11 -11.43 7.69
CA MET A 117 2.82 -10.36 6.75
C MET A 117 1.94 -9.32 7.43
N HIS A 118 2.22 -8.04 7.18
CA HIS A 118 1.39 -6.93 7.63
C HIS A 118 0.85 -6.17 6.44
N PHE A 119 -0.46 -5.92 6.44
CA PHE A 119 -1.13 -5.08 5.45
C PHE A 119 -1.71 -3.87 6.16
N VAL A 120 -1.17 -2.70 5.89
CA VAL A 120 -1.49 -1.44 6.56
C VAL A 120 -2.13 -0.51 5.56
N GLU A 121 -3.44 -0.34 5.66
CA GLU A 121 -4.17 0.68 4.92
C GLU A 121 -4.06 2.00 5.68
N VAL A 122 -3.41 3.00 5.09
CA VAL A 122 -3.22 4.33 5.66
C VAL A 122 -4.10 5.31 4.90
N LYS A 123 -5.20 5.74 5.53
CA LYS A 123 -6.14 6.69 4.98
C LYS A 123 -5.62 8.11 5.16
N MET A 124 -5.60 8.86 4.08
CA MET A 124 -5.14 10.24 4.03
C MET A 124 -6.15 11.10 3.25
N ALA A 125 -6.08 12.41 3.42
CA ALA A 125 -6.91 13.31 2.63
C ALA A 125 -6.47 13.29 1.16
N MET A 126 -7.44 13.38 0.24
CA MET A 126 -7.20 13.26 -1.20
C MET A 126 -6.15 14.23 -1.77
N HIS A 127 -6.09 15.44 -1.22
CA HIS A 127 -5.16 16.48 -1.63
C HIS A 127 -3.89 16.54 -0.79
N ASP A 128 -3.76 15.71 0.25
CA ASP A 128 -2.56 15.66 1.09
C ASP A 128 -1.42 15.02 0.30
N ALA A 129 -0.34 15.79 0.15
CA ALA A 129 0.79 15.45 -0.69
C ALA A 129 2.08 15.98 -0.05
N PRO A 130 3.22 15.29 -0.22
CA PRO A 130 4.50 15.82 0.22
C PRO A 130 4.82 17.16 -0.47
N HIS A 131 5.35 18.14 0.28
CA HIS A 131 5.71 19.46 -0.27
C HIS A 131 6.59 19.40 -1.53
N LYS A 132 7.45 18.38 -1.66
CA LYS A 132 8.28 18.18 -2.86
C LYS A 132 7.44 17.88 -4.10
N LEU A 133 6.36 17.11 -3.97
CA LEU A 133 5.45 16.81 -5.08
C LEU A 133 4.70 18.07 -5.50
N GLU A 134 4.23 18.87 -4.55
CA GLU A 134 3.58 20.16 -4.84
C GLU A 134 4.51 21.13 -5.57
N ALA A 135 5.81 21.12 -5.23
CA ALA A 135 6.81 21.93 -5.91
C ALA A 135 7.07 21.48 -7.35
N ILE A 136 7.10 20.16 -7.60
CA ILE A 136 7.30 19.59 -8.93
C ILE A 136 6.08 19.84 -9.83
N GLY A 137 4.86 19.71 -9.31
CA GLY A 137 3.63 19.91 -10.10
C GLY A 137 3.43 21.35 -10.60
N LYS A 138 4.16 22.32 -10.05
CA LYS A 138 4.13 23.73 -10.45
C LYS A 138 5.24 24.12 -11.45
N ALA A 139 6.20 23.23 -11.69
CA ALA A 139 7.35 23.46 -12.57
C ALA A 139 7.02 23.04 -14.02
#